data_AF-A0A4Q1ZRM1-F1
#
_entry.id   AF-A0A4Q1ZRM1-F1
#
_cell.length_a   1.000
_cell.length_b   1.000
_cell.length_c   1.000
_cell.angle_alpha   90.00
_cell.angle_beta   90.00
_cell.angle_gamma   90.00
#
_symmetry.space_group_name_H-M   'P 1'
#
loop_
_entity.id
_entity.type
_entity.pdbx_description
1 polymer ?
#
loop_
_entity_poly.entity_id
_entity_poly.type
_entity_poly.pdbx_seq_one_letter_code
_entity_poly.pdbx_strand_id
1 'polypeptide(L)'
;MPDTSPRLSLPFILPSQAQKHVTHNEALTRLDIAVQLAVEGIGAATPPALPQAGQVWALGPAPTGAWAGQAGMLAAFVNESWLFVEPGEGWLAIDKSDGRLFRHAGTDWVPLSSPVLENLDGVGINAGFDTTNRLTVSAPATLLNHEGAGHQLKINKASAADTASLLFQTGFGGRAEMGNSGNDDFAVKVSADGAAWVTALSLDAATGLATGAAVQADAGDAAPGRLMVTGAFGWGQDGAGAVPVMADLDDPAQPAGSYAVDATTLGPRPTGAIAGLCLSMRLGADDLVQIFIGADGAALAFRTRSGGAWGVWQAVQGAHNVTRSTGPDGEALRYPDGTQICRHTLTLDAPDTAHGALFAGVAETAWSYPAPFALGTRPTVSASATTASGVWIATRAGDETAGHLRAMAALSQPGAPEVTVTAIGRWA
;
A
#
# COMPACT_ATOMS: atom_id res chain seq x y z
N MET A 1 -49.92 75.79 1.17
CA MET A 1 -49.32 74.74 0.33
C MET A 1 -47.83 75.03 0.24
N PRO A 2 -46.95 74.05 0.46
CA PRO A 2 -45.52 74.22 0.20
C PRO A 2 -45.27 74.49 -1.29
N ASP A 3 -44.27 75.30 -1.61
CA ASP A 3 -43.91 75.67 -2.99
C ASP A 3 -43.02 74.62 -3.69
N THR A 4 -42.78 73.48 -3.04
CA THR A 4 -41.93 72.38 -3.54
C THR A 4 -42.51 71.00 -3.24
N SER A 5 -42.13 70.00 -4.04
CA SER A 5 -42.44 68.59 -3.78
C SER A 5 -41.72 68.06 -2.53
N PRO A 6 -42.28 67.07 -1.82
CA PRO A 6 -41.77 66.62 -0.53
C PRO A 6 -40.51 65.75 -0.60
N ARG A 7 -40.23 65.03 -1.70
CA ARG A 7 -39.09 64.10 -1.78
C ARG A 7 -37.87 64.70 -2.47
N LEU A 8 -38.05 65.27 -3.66
CA LEU A 8 -36.98 65.79 -4.51
C LEU A 8 -36.91 67.33 -4.52
N SER A 9 -37.76 68.01 -3.74
CA SER A 9 -37.80 69.49 -3.66
C SER A 9 -38.03 70.16 -5.02
N LEU A 10 -38.85 69.54 -5.89
CA LEU A 10 -39.18 70.08 -7.20
C LEU A 10 -40.06 71.32 -7.05
N PRO A 11 -39.74 72.46 -7.66
CA PRO A 11 -40.51 73.69 -7.51
C PRO A 11 -41.88 73.59 -8.19
N PHE A 12 -42.93 74.00 -7.49
CA PHE A 12 -44.29 74.09 -8.02
C PHE A 12 -44.56 75.46 -8.65
N ILE A 13 -45.47 75.48 -9.63
CA ILE A 13 -45.94 76.73 -10.26
C ILE A 13 -47.01 77.36 -9.36
N LEU A 14 -46.84 78.65 -9.04
CA LEU A 14 -47.81 79.43 -8.25
C LEU A 14 -49.14 79.68 -9.01
N PRO A 15 -50.27 79.88 -8.30
CA PRO A 15 -51.56 80.13 -8.93
C PRO A 15 -51.56 81.33 -9.89
N SER A 16 -52.13 81.16 -11.08
CA SER A 16 -52.27 82.20 -12.12
C SER A 16 -53.53 82.01 -12.96
N GLN A 17 -53.83 82.98 -13.85
CA GLN A 17 -54.99 82.93 -14.76
C GLN A 17 -54.89 81.70 -15.69
N ALA A 18 -56.01 80.97 -15.83
CA ALA A 18 -56.17 79.72 -16.61
C ALA A 18 -55.71 78.38 -15.97
N GLN A 19 -55.44 78.32 -14.65
CA GLN A 19 -55.30 77.08 -13.87
C GLN A 19 -54.28 76.02 -14.37
N LYS A 20 -53.33 76.39 -15.25
CA LYS A 20 -52.29 75.48 -15.79
C LYS A 20 -51.38 74.86 -14.73
N HIS A 21 -51.25 75.53 -13.59
CA HIS A 21 -50.47 75.05 -12.44
C HIS A 21 -51.04 73.75 -11.85
N VAL A 22 -52.34 73.50 -11.96
CA VAL A 22 -52.98 72.33 -11.36
C VAL A 22 -52.45 71.03 -11.99
N THR A 23 -52.58 70.89 -13.31
CA THR A 23 -52.16 69.68 -14.03
C THR A 23 -50.64 69.49 -14.04
N HIS A 24 -49.87 70.59 -14.10
CA HIS A 24 -48.41 70.51 -14.07
C HIS A 24 -47.87 70.11 -12.70
N ASN A 25 -48.36 70.71 -11.62
CA ASN A 25 -47.92 70.37 -10.26
C ASN A 25 -48.35 68.94 -9.88
N GLU A 26 -49.49 68.47 -10.38
CA GLU A 26 -49.89 67.07 -10.24
C GLU A 26 -48.90 66.13 -10.95
N ALA A 27 -48.49 66.45 -12.19
CA ALA A 27 -47.48 65.67 -12.90
C ALA A 27 -46.12 65.65 -12.16
N LEU A 28 -45.68 66.80 -11.62
CA LEU A 28 -44.47 66.88 -10.81
C LEU A 28 -44.56 66.06 -9.52
N THR A 29 -45.74 66.01 -8.89
CA THR A 29 -45.96 65.22 -7.68
C THR A 29 -45.88 63.72 -7.98
N ARG A 30 -46.46 63.27 -9.11
CA ARG A 30 -46.33 61.88 -9.56
C ARG A 30 -44.89 61.52 -9.93
N LEU A 31 -44.16 62.45 -10.55
CA LEU A 31 -42.75 62.28 -10.89
C LEU A 31 -41.87 62.18 -9.63
N ASP A 32 -42.12 63.01 -8.61
CA ASP A 32 -41.46 62.99 -7.31
C ASP A 32 -41.60 61.64 -6.59
N ILE A 33 -42.73 60.96 -6.81
CA ILE A 33 -43.00 59.64 -6.26
C ILE A 33 -42.23 58.56 -7.04
N ALA A 34 -42.29 58.59 -8.38
CA ALA A 34 -41.77 57.53 -9.24
C ALA A 34 -40.24 57.55 -9.38
N VAL A 35 -39.61 58.73 -9.38
CA VAL A 35 -38.16 58.87 -9.57
C VAL A 35 -37.43 58.52 -8.27
N GLN A 36 -36.34 57.73 -8.39
CA GLN A 36 -35.56 57.26 -7.24
C GLN A 36 -36.48 56.67 -6.16
N LEU A 37 -37.41 55.81 -6.57
CA LEU A 37 -38.46 55.26 -5.71
C LEU A 37 -37.84 54.50 -4.53
N ALA A 38 -38.02 55.07 -3.34
CA ALA A 38 -37.66 54.47 -2.07
C ALA A 38 -38.93 54.38 -1.24
N VAL A 39 -39.31 53.16 -0.85
CA VAL A 39 -40.53 52.89 -0.10
C VAL A 39 -40.20 52.55 1.34
N GLU A 40 -41.07 52.91 2.27
CA GLU A 40 -40.91 52.58 3.69
C GLU A 40 -41.13 51.09 3.98
N GLY A 41 -41.82 50.38 3.09
CA GLY A 41 -42.01 48.94 3.14
C GLY A 41 -42.76 48.40 1.93
N ILE A 42 -42.45 47.17 1.56
CA ILE A 42 -43.13 46.40 0.52
C ILE A 42 -44.27 45.56 1.12
N GLY A 43 -45.43 45.54 0.46
CA GLY A 43 -46.57 44.72 0.86
C GLY A 43 -47.34 45.25 2.09
N ALA A 44 -47.25 46.55 2.37
CA ALA A 44 -47.87 47.16 3.55
C ALA A 44 -49.41 47.12 3.46
N ALA A 45 -50.07 46.74 4.56
CA ALA A 45 -51.54 46.60 4.59
C ALA A 45 -52.24 47.66 5.45
N THR A 46 -51.53 48.33 6.35
CA THR A 46 -52.11 49.28 7.31
C THR A 46 -51.37 50.62 7.26
N PRO A 47 -52.06 51.76 7.09
CA PRO A 47 -51.43 53.07 7.13
C PRO A 47 -50.74 53.33 8.48
N PRO A 48 -49.58 54.00 8.50
CA PRO A 48 -48.96 54.42 9.75
C PRO A 48 -49.89 55.40 10.50
N ALA A 49 -49.89 55.34 11.83
CA ALA A 49 -50.73 56.19 12.67
C ALA A 49 -50.38 57.70 12.54
N LEU A 50 -49.12 58.01 12.23
CA LEU A 50 -48.60 59.35 12.02
C LEU A 50 -47.83 59.40 10.69
N PRO A 51 -48.53 59.51 9.55
CA PRO A 51 -47.87 59.58 8.25
C PRO A 51 -47.08 60.89 8.11
N GLN A 52 -45.88 60.80 7.54
CA GLN A 52 -45.02 61.96 7.27
C GLN A 52 -45.05 62.30 5.78
N ALA A 53 -45.01 63.59 5.46
CA ALA A 53 -45.00 64.06 4.08
C ALA A 53 -43.81 63.45 3.31
N GLY A 54 -44.07 62.91 2.12
CA GLY A 54 -43.06 62.27 1.27
C GLY A 54 -42.85 60.78 1.53
N GLN A 55 -43.47 60.18 2.57
CA GLN A 55 -43.47 58.73 2.74
C GLN A 55 -44.20 58.05 1.59
N VAL A 56 -43.61 56.99 1.05
CA VAL A 56 -44.23 56.14 0.04
C VAL A 56 -44.22 54.71 0.51
N TRP A 57 -45.36 54.03 0.40
CA TRP A 57 -45.54 52.63 0.77
C TRP A 57 -45.99 51.85 -0.45
N ALA A 58 -45.42 50.67 -0.68
CA ALA A 58 -45.95 49.75 -1.70
C ALA A 58 -46.98 48.85 -1.02
N LEU A 59 -48.25 48.96 -1.44
CA LEU A 59 -49.35 48.31 -0.77
C LEU A 59 -49.44 46.83 -1.11
N GLY A 60 -49.76 46.02 -0.10
CA GLY A 60 -50.05 44.60 -0.26
C GLY A 60 -51.43 44.34 -0.90
N PRO A 61 -51.85 43.06 -0.98
CA PRO A 61 -53.09 42.67 -1.66
C PRO A 61 -54.37 43.05 -0.92
N ALA A 62 -54.30 43.33 0.39
CA ALA A 62 -55.47 43.62 1.22
C ALA A 62 -55.23 44.85 2.13
N PRO A 63 -55.09 46.05 1.57
CA PRO A 63 -54.90 47.26 2.36
C PRO A 63 -56.19 47.64 3.11
N THR A 64 -56.01 48.30 4.26
CA THR A 64 -57.08 48.64 5.21
C THR A 64 -57.10 50.13 5.54
N GLY A 65 -58.13 50.58 6.25
CA GLY A 65 -58.27 51.98 6.67
C GLY A 65 -58.27 52.94 5.48
N ALA A 66 -57.43 53.98 5.53
CA ALA A 66 -57.32 54.97 4.46
C ALA A 66 -56.76 54.40 3.14
N TRP A 67 -56.18 53.20 3.16
CA TRP A 67 -55.66 52.52 1.98
C TRP A 67 -56.64 51.50 1.39
N ALA A 68 -57.83 51.31 1.98
CA ALA A 68 -58.81 50.34 1.52
C ALA A 68 -59.19 50.57 0.05
N GLY A 69 -59.19 49.49 -0.74
CA GLY A 69 -59.51 49.53 -2.19
C GLY A 69 -58.33 49.89 -3.10
N GLN A 70 -57.12 50.11 -2.56
CA GLN A 70 -55.93 50.51 -3.32
C GLN A 70 -54.85 49.42 -3.35
N ALA A 71 -55.26 48.15 -3.46
CA ALA A 71 -54.34 47.02 -3.48
C ALA A 71 -53.31 47.15 -4.62
N GLY A 72 -52.03 46.85 -4.34
CA GLY A 72 -50.93 46.92 -5.33
C GLY A 72 -50.47 48.33 -5.72
N MET A 73 -51.12 49.39 -5.24
CA MET A 73 -50.72 50.77 -5.52
C MET A 73 -49.51 51.20 -4.68
N LEU A 74 -48.82 52.25 -5.13
CA LEU A 74 -47.94 53.04 -4.29
C LEU A 74 -48.77 54.09 -3.55
N ALA A 75 -48.79 54.04 -2.22
CA ALA A 75 -49.44 55.04 -1.39
C ALA A 75 -48.41 56.08 -0.92
N ALA A 76 -48.49 57.29 -1.47
CA ALA A 76 -47.65 58.41 -1.11
C ALA A 76 -48.40 59.42 -0.25
N PHE A 77 -47.84 59.84 0.88
CA PHE A 77 -48.45 60.87 1.72
C PHE A 77 -48.01 62.26 1.29
N VAL A 78 -48.91 63.01 0.64
CA VAL A 78 -48.64 64.34 0.07
C VAL A 78 -49.81 65.28 0.38
N ASN A 79 -49.51 66.54 0.74
CA ASN A 79 -50.52 67.55 1.06
C ASN A 79 -51.57 67.08 2.08
N GLU A 80 -51.12 66.42 3.15
CA GLU A 80 -51.98 65.87 4.24
C GLU A 80 -52.99 64.80 3.77
N SER A 81 -52.77 64.23 2.59
CA SER A 81 -53.64 63.21 1.99
C SER A 81 -52.83 62.07 1.38
N TRP A 82 -53.48 60.91 1.16
CA TRP A 82 -52.88 59.79 0.44
C TRP A 82 -53.12 59.94 -1.06
N LEU A 83 -52.03 60.00 -1.82
CA LEU A 83 -52.04 59.89 -3.26
C LEU A 83 -51.65 58.47 -3.65
N PHE A 84 -52.47 57.82 -4.48
CA PHE A 84 -52.22 56.48 -4.96
C PHE A 84 -51.71 56.52 -6.40
N VAL A 85 -50.58 55.87 -6.65
CA VAL A 85 -49.92 55.79 -7.96
C VAL A 85 -49.79 54.32 -8.35
N GLU A 86 -50.28 53.97 -9.53
CA GLU A 86 -50.11 52.63 -10.07
C GLU A 86 -48.66 52.42 -10.53
N PRO A 87 -47.93 51.45 -9.95
CA PRO A 87 -46.58 51.14 -10.41
C PRO A 87 -46.60 50.46 -11.79
N GLY A 88 -45.73 50.89 -12.69
CA GLY A 88 -45.57 50.26 -14.00
C GLY A 88 -44.76 48.96 -13.94
N GLU A 89 -44.98 48.08 -14.91
CA GLU A 89 -44.14 46.88 -15.12
C GLU A 89 -42.66 47.28 -15.23
N GLY A 90 -41.80 46.58 -14.49
CA GLY A 90 -40.35 46.82 -14.50
C GLY A 90 -39.87 48.00 -13.65
N TRP A 91 -40.77 48.72 -12.95
CA TRP A 91 -40.35 49.77 -12.00
C TRP A 91 -39.45 49.21 -10.92
N LEU A 92 -38.47 50.02 -10.50
CA LEU A 92 -37.54 49.67 -9.44
C LEU A 92 -37.89 50.44 -8.17
N ALA A 93 -37.85 49.77 -7.03
CA ALA A 93 -38.00 50.39 -5.71
C ALA A 93 -36.95 49.85 -4.76
N ILE A 94 -36.40 50.72 -3.92
CA ILE A 94 -35.59 50.29 -2.75
C ILE A 94 -36.52 50.25 -1.54
N ASP A 95 -36.58 49.12 -0.85
CA ASP A 95 -37.19 49.07 0.48
C ASP A 95 -36.22 49.68 1.50
N LYS A 96 -36.62 50.76 2.16
CA LYS A 96 -35.78 51.48 3.13
C LYS A 96 -35.52 50.68 4.40
N SER A 97 -36.33 49.67 4.70
CA SER A 97 -36.20 48.89 5.93
C SER A 97 -35.01 47.94 5.90
N ASP A 98 -34.71 47.32 4.75
CA ASP A 98 -33.62 46.34 4.59
C ASP A 98 -32.65 46.63 3.43
N GLY A 99 -32.92 47.68 2.64
CA GLY A 99 -32.08 48.13 1.53
C GLY A 99 -32.19 47.28 0.27
N ARG A 100 -33.13 46.33 0.19
CA ARG A 100 -33.26 45.46 -0.97
C ARG A 100 -33.91 46.20 -2.14
N LEU A 101 -33.39 45.93 -3.33
CA LEU A 101 -33.97 46.42 -4.58
C LEU A 101 -35.05 45.45 -5.05
N PHE A 102 -36.22 45.97 -5.38
CA PHE A 102 -37.36 45.23 -5.91
C PHE A 102 -37.68 45.72 -7.32
N ARG A 103 -38.18 44.80 -8.15
CA ARG A 103 -38.78 45.10 -9.44
C ARG A 103 -40.27 44.80 -9.37
N HIS A 104 -41.11 45.74 -9.80
CA HIS A 104 -42.52 45.48 -10.00
C HIS A 104 -42.72 44.54 -11.20
N ALA A 105 -43.37 43.39 -10.98
CA ALA A 105 -43.62 42.37 -12.00
C ALA A 105 -45.05 41.82 -11.84
N GLY A 106 -45.92 42.10 -12.81
CA GLY A 106 -47.35 41.82 -12.69
C GLY A 106 -48.00 42.69 -11.63
N THR A 107 -48.48 42.08 -10.54
CA THR A 107 -49.10 42.77 -9.40
C THR A 107 -48.21 42.85 -8.17
N ASP A 108 -46.99 42.28 -8.25
CA ASP A 108 -46.13 42.06 -7.10
C ASP A 108 -44.81 42.82 -7.24
N TRP A 109 -44.27 43.24 -6.10
CA TRP A 109 -42.89 43.66 -5.99
C TRP A 109 -42.01 42.46 -5.69
N VAL A 110 -41.20 42.05 -6.65
CA VAL A 110 -40.32 40.88 -6.54
C VAL A 110 -38.89 41.35 -6.26
N PRO A 111 -38.17 40.78 -5.28
CA PRO A 111 -36.78 41.13 -5.05
C PRO A 111 -35.95 40.90 -6.31
N LEU A 112 -35.11 41.87 -6.69
CA LEU A 112 -34.03 41.63 -7.64
C LEU A 112 -32.96 40.81 -6.94
N SER A 113 -33.11 39.49 -6.96
CA SER A 113 -32.07 38.57 -6.54
C SER A 113 -30.90 38.57 -7.53
N SER A 114 -29.71 38.21 -7.04
CA SER A 114 -28.59 37.79 -7.89
C SER A 114 -29.09 36.80 -8.96
N PRO A 115 -28.50 36.76 -10.18
CA PRO A 115 -28.85 35.72 -11.15
C PRO A 115 -28.83 34.35 -10.48
N VAL A 116 -29.77 33.50 -10.91
CA VAL A 116 -29.90 32.11 -10.48
C VAL A 116 -28.51 31.47 -10.47
N LEU A 117 -28.03 31.03 -9.29
CA LEU A 117 -26.72 30.40 -9.13
C LEU A 117 -26.71 28.93 -9.57
N GLU A 118 -27.85 28.44 -10.07
CA GLU A 118 -27.98 27.14 -10.70
C GLU A 118 -27.73 27.26 -12.20
N ASN A 119 -27.10 26.23 -12.78
CA ASN A 119 -26.83 26.14 -14.22
C ASN A 119 -26.04 27.34 -14.79
N LEU A 120 -25.15 27.91 -13.99
CA LEU A 120 -24.21 28.93 -14.46
C LEU A 120 -23.37 28.36 -15.63
N ASP A 121 -23.11 29.19 -16.64
CA ASP A 121 -22.19 28.83 -17.73
C ASP A 121 -20.80 28.48 -17.19
N GLY A 122 -20.36 29.21 -16.16
CA GLY A 122 -19.18 28.91 -15.36
C GLY A 122 -18.91 29.95 -14.27
N VAL A 123 -17.91 29.65 -13.43
CA VAL A 123 -17.46 30.48 -12.30
C VAL A 123 -15.94 30.59 -12.34
N GLY A 124 -15.44 31.82 -12.40
CA GLY A 124 -14.02 32.13 -12.35
C GLY A 124 -13.65 32.91 -11.10
N ILE A 125 -12.63 32.45 -10.37
CA ILE A 125 -12.06 33.17 -9.21
C ILE A 125 -10.64 33.60 -9.59
N ASN A 126 -10.44 34.91 -9.79
CA ASN A 126 -9.17 35.50 -10.22
C ASN A 126 -8.63 34.94 -11.56
N ALA A 127 -9.52 34.34 -12.36
CA ALA A 127 -9.28 33.82 -13.71
C ALA A 127 -10.62 33.72 -14.47
N GLY A 128 -10.56 33.63 -15.81
CA GLY A 128 -11.72 33.31 -16.63
C GLY A 128 -12.02 31.81 -16.62
N PHE A 129 -13.29 31.44 -16.72
CA PHE A 129 -13.70 30.06 -17.01
C PHE A 129 -13.79 29.83 -18.53
N ASP A 130 -13.84 28.57 -18.94
CA ASP A 130 -14.09 28.21 -20.34
C ASP A 130 -15.08 27.02 -20.43
N THR A 131 -15.35 26.53 -21.66
CA THR A 131 -16.32 25.45 -21.90
C THR A 131 -15.91 24.10 -21.31
N THR A 132 -14.62 23.91 -21.03
CA THR A 132 -14.02 22.73 -20.40
C THR A 132 -13.87 22.95 -18.88
N ASN A 133 -13.23 24.04 -18.47
CA ASN A 133 -12.99 24.41 -17.07
C ASN A 133 -14.06 25.38 -16.56
N ARG A 134 -15.29 24.87 -16.41
CA ARG A 134 -16.42 25.69 -15.97
C ARG A 134 -16.29 26.22 -14.54
N LEU A 135 -15.45 25.61 -13.71
CA LEU A 135 -14.97 26.20 -12.46
C LEU A 135 -13.47 26.39 -12.56
N THR A 136 -13.00 27.63 -12.55
CA THR A 136 -11.57 27.95 -12.63
C THR A 136 -11.17 28.84 -11.46
N VAL A 137 -10.09 28.47 -10.76
CA VAL A 137 -9.57 29.21 -9.60
C VAL A 137 -8.07 29.46 -9.79
N SER A 138 -7.68 30.73 -9.83
CA SER A 138 -6.27 31.15 -9.83
C SER A 138 -5.94 31.81 -8.49
N ALA A 139 -5.63 30.99 -7.50
CA ALA A 139 -5.36 31.45 -6.13
C ALA A 139 -4.28 30.58 -5.47
N PRO A 140 -3.63 31.06 -4.40
CA PRO A 140 -2.67 30.26 -3.64
C PRO A 140 -3.27 28.97 -3.03
N ALA A 141 -4.58 28.93 -2.78
CA ALA A 141 -5.28 27.77 -2.23
C ALA A 141 -6.78 27.75 -2.60
N THR A 142 -7.37 26.56 -2.63
CA THR A 142 -8.82 26.33 -2.67
C THR A 142 -9.20 25.46 -1.47
N LEU A 143 -10.07 25.97 -0.58
CA LEU A 143 -10.55 25.22 0.59
C LEU A 143 -11.96 24.69 0.33
N LEU A 144 -12.11 23.37 0.39
CA LEU A 144 -13.40 22.67 0.40
C LEU A 144 -13.63 22.10 1.80
N ASN A 145 -14.49 22.74 2.58
CA ASN A 145 -14.65 22.43 4.00
C ASN A 145 -15.87 21.53 4.29
N HIS A 146 -15.82 20.80 5.40
CA HIS A 146 -16.93 19.98 5.89
C HIS A 146 -17.93 20.81 6.71
N GLU A 147 -19.12 20.25 6.91
CA GLU A 147 -20.14 20.78 7.83
C GLU A 147 -20.45 19.77 8.96
N GLY A 148 -19.45 18.97 9.36
CA GLY A 148 -19.55 18.05 10.49
C GLY A 148 -18.98 16.68 10.17
N ALA A 149 -19.83 15.71 9.87
CA ALA A 149 -19.44 14.30 9.74
C ALA A 149 -18.55 13.97 8.51
N GLY A 150 -18.35 14.89 7.56
CA GLY A 150 -17.43 14.70 6.45
C GLY A 150 -17.63 15.65 5.28
N HIS A 151 -16.78 15.49 4.26
CA HIS A 151 -16.85 16.15 2.95
C HIS A 151 -16.40 15.14 1.89
N GLN A 152 -16.99 15.20 0.69
CA GLN A 152 -16.71 14.23 -0.38
C GLN A 152 -16.83 14.92 -1.74
N LEU A 153 -15.79 14.79 -2.56
CA LEU A 153 -15.83 15.08 -3.98
C LEU A 153 -16.31 13.85 -4.76
N LYS A 154 -17.31 14.03 -5.62
CA LYS A 154 -17.81 12.96 -6.50
C LYS A 154 -17.37 13.29 -7.92
N ILE A 155 -16.54 12.42 -8.49
CA ILE A 155 -16.05 12.54 -9.86
C ILE A 155 -16.67 11.37 -10.63
N ASN A 156 -17.59 11.69 -11.53
CA ASN A 156 -18.35 10.68 -12.26
C ASN A 156 -17.97 10.69 -13.74
N LYS A 157 -17.89 9.50 -14.32
CA LYS A 157 -17.67 9.29 -15.76
C LYS A 157 -18.90 8.61 -16.38
N ALA A 158 -19.12 8.82 -17.68
CA ALA A 158 -20.32 8.32 -18.36
C ALA A 158 -20.23 6.82 -18.71
N SER A 159 -19.02 6.34 -18.98
CA SER A 159 -18.74 4.95 -19.34
C SER A 159 -17.42 4.45 -18.73
N ALA A 160 -17.20 3.14 -18.76
CA ALA A 160 -15.99 2.54 -18.21
C ALA A 160 -14.71 3.02 -18.93
N ALA A 161 -14.78 3.32 -20.22
CA ALA A 161 -13.64 3.76 -21.02
C ALA A 161 -13.27 5.25 -20.83
N ASP A 162 -14.12 6.02 -20.15
CA ASP A 162 -13.88 7.43 -19.88
C ASP A 162 -12.93 7.62 -18.69
N THR A 163 -12.56 8.89 -18.45
CA THR A 163 -11.68 9.29 -17.35
C THR A 163 -12.43 10.08 -16.28
N ALA A 164 -12.27 9.65 -15.02
CA ALA A 164 -12.64 10.38 -13.81
C ALA A 164 -11.43 10.44 -12.87
N SER A 165 -10.72 11.56 -12.87
CA SER A 165 -9.41 11.67 -12.23
C SER A 165 -9.11 13.05 -11.65
N LEU A 166 -8.06 13.11 -10.85
CA LEU A 166 -7.38 14.33 -10.41
C LEU A 166 -6.05 14.44 -11.14
N LEU A 167 -5.90 15.46 -11.98
CA LEU A 167 -4.71 15.71 -12.78
C LEU A 167 -3.85 16.83 -12.15
N PHE A 168 -2.60 16.51 -11.87
CA PHE A 168 -1.59 17.43 -11.35
C PHE A 168 -0.71 17.94 -12.49
N GLN A 169 -0.51 19.25 -12.59
CA GLN A 169 0.14 19.89 -13.73
C GLN A 169 1.25 20.88 -13.33
N THR A 170 2.17 21.13 -14.25
CA THR A 170 3.13 22.26 -14.20
C THR A 170 3.13 22.95 -15.55
N GLY A 171 2.84 24.26 -15.57
CA GLY A 171 2.77 25.02 -16.83
C GLY A 171 1.80 24.42 -17.84
N PHE A 172 0.62 23.96 -17.37
CA PHE A 172 -0.42 23.29 -18.17
C PHE A 172 -0.04 21.90 -18.74
N GLY A 173 1.15 21.36 -18.44
CA GLY A 173 1.53 19.99 -18.76
C GLY A 173 1.23 19.02 -17.62
N GLY A 174 0.56 17.90 -17.93
CA GLY A 174 0.30 16.82 -16.96
C GLY A 174 1.57 16.20 -16.40
N ARG A 175 1.60 15.89 -15.10
CA ARG A 175 2.76 15.27 -14.42
C ARG A 175 2.39 14.05 -13.60
N ALA A 176 1.25 14.10 -12.93
CA ALA A 176 0.69 12.97 -12.23
C ALA A 176 -0.83 12.98 -12.36
N GLU A 177 -1.45 11.81 -12.36
CA GLU A 177 -2.90 11.65 -12.44
C GLU A 177 -3.31 10.49 -11.54
N MET A 178 -4.39 10.65 -10.77
CA MET A 178 -4.96 9.58 -9.96
C MET A 178 -6.48 9.50 -10.12
N GLY A 179 -7.01 8.29 -10.27
CA GLY A 179 -8.43 8.03 -10.47
C GLY A 179 -8.68 6.87 -11.43
N ASN A 180 -9.88 6.84 -12.02
CA ASN A 180 -10.30 5.83 -13.00
C ASN A 180 -10.04 6.36 -14.41
N SER A 181 -9.02 5.83 -15.09
CA SER A 181 -8.51 6.41 -16.34
C SER A 181 -8.51 5.38 -17.48
N GLY A 182 -9.62 5.28 -18.21
CA GLY A 182 -9.76 4.32 -19.32
C GLY A 182 -10.32 2.94 -18.92
N ASN A 183 -10.57 2.73 -17.62
CA ASN A 183 -11.22 1.56 -17.05
C ASN A 183 -11.77 1.91 -15.64
N ASP A 184 -12.34 0.92 -14.94
CA ASP A 184 -12.89 1.08 -13.58
C ASP A 184 -11.88 0.81 -12.45
N ASP A 185 -10.63 0.50 -12.80
CA ASP A 185 -9.55 0.32 -11.83
C ASP A 185 -9.07 1.67 -11.31
N PHE A 186 -8.68 1.73 -10.03
CA PHE A 186 -8.05 2.93 -9.49
C PHE A 186 -6.56 2.91 -9.84
N ALA A 187 -6.09 3.93 -10.54
CA ALA A 187 -4.71 4.01 -10.99
C ALA A 187 -4.00 5.29 -10.52
N VAL A 188 -2.69 5.18 -10.34
CA VAL A 188 -1.76 6.30 -10.18
C VAL A 188 -0.79 6.29 -11.36
N LYS A 189 -0.85 7.36 -12.15
CA LYS A 189 -0.06 7.52 -13.38
C LYS A 189 0.88 8.71 -13.24
N VAL A 190 2.06 8.61 -13.83
CA VAL A 190 3.05 9.68 -13.88
C VAL A 190 3.51 9.93 -15.31
N SER A 191 3.91 11.17 -15.59
CA SER A 191 4.41 11.59 -16.89
C SER A 191 5.52 12.62 -16.73
N ALA A 192 6.61 12.43 -17.47
CA ALA A 192 7.72 13.39 -17.50
C ALA A 192 7.44 14.59 -18.41
N ASP A 193 6.69 14.39 -19.49
CA ASP A 193 6.45 15.37 -20.55
C ASP A 193 4.99 15.86 -20.64
N GLY A 194 4.05 15.13 -20.06
CA GLY A 194 2.60 15.38 -20.14
C GLY A 194 1.92 14.70 -21.32
N ALA A 195 2.65 13.90 -22.11
CA ALA A 195 2.14 13.16 -23.26
C ALA A 195 2.30 11.64 -23.07
N ALA A 196 3.50 11.18 -22.67
CA ALA A 196 3.77 9.79 -22.37
C ALA A 196 3.45 9.49 -20.91
N TRP A 197 2.52 8.56 -20.67
CA TRP A 197 2.05 8.21 -19.34
C TRP A 197 2.49 6.80 -18.94
N VAL A 198 2.99 6.67 -17.72
CA VAL A 198 3.31 5.39 -17.09
C VAL A 198 2.31 5.15 -15.96
N THR A 199 1.58 4.04 -16.02
CA THR A 199 0.77 3.55 -14.90
C THR A 199 1.72 2.94 -13.85
N ALA A 200 2.03 3.71 -12.81
CA ALA A 200 2.94 3.26 -11.76
C ALA A 200 2.27 2.21 -10.86
N LEU A 201 1.01 2.45 -10.50
CA LEU A 201 0.18 1.58 -9.68
C LEU A 201 -1.24 1.50 -10.27
N SER A 202 -1.82 0.31 -10.31
CA SER A 202 -3.23 0.07 -10.61
C SER A 202 -3.78 -0.97 -9.63
N LEU A 203 -4.98 -0.73 -9.11
CA LEU A 203 -5.70 -1.66 -8.25
C LEU A 203 -6.89 -2.22 -9.01
N ASP A 204 -6.89 -3.54 -9.22
CA ASP A 204 -7.99 -4.23 -9.88
C ASP A 204 -9.29 -4.04 -9.08
N ALA A 205 -10.35 -3.55 -9.75
CA ALA A 205 -11.59 -3.18 -9.09
C ALA A 205 -12.34 -4.36 -8.44
N ALA A 206 -12.13 -5.59 -8.93
CA ALA A 206 -12.81 -6.78 -8.44
C ALA A 206 -12.08 -7.44 -7.25
N THR A 207 -10.75 -7.44 -7.28
CA THR A 207 -9.90 -8.20 -6.35
C THR A 207 -9.10 -7.33 -5.39
N GLY A 208 -8.89 -6.04 -5.72
CA GLY A 208 -8.03 -5.13 -4.98
C GLY A 208 -6.53 -5.40 -5.16
N LEU A 209 -6.13 -6.28 -6.08
CA LEU A 209 -4.72 -6.62 -6.31
C LEU A 209 -3.98 -5.50 -7.05
N ALA A 210 -2.73 -5.28 -6.64
CA ALA A 210 -1.88 -4.24 -7.18
C ALA A 210 -1.06 -4.72 -8.38
N THR A 211 -0.99 -3.88 -9.42
CA THR A 211 -0.16 -4.04 -10.62
C THR A 211 0.44 -2.69 -11.03
N GLY A 212 1.27 -2.66 -12.07
CA GLY A 212 1.81 -1.42 -12.65
C GLY A 212 3.34 -1.43 -12.72
N ALA A 213 3.92 -0.39 -13.35
CA ALA A 213 5.36 -0.33 -13.59
C ALA A 213 6.20 -0.25 -12.31
N ALA A 214 5.62 0.18 -11.19
CA ALA A 214 6.27 0.22 -9.88
C ALA A 214 6.02 -1.05 -9.04
N VAL A 215 5.32 -2.05 -9.58
CA VAL A 215 5.04 -3.33 -8.93
C VAL A 215 5.73 -4.44 -9.73
N GLN A 216 6.26 -5.45 -9.04
CA GLN A 216 6.83 -6.62 -9.73
C GLN A 216 5.79 -7.28 -10.66
N ALA A 217 6.21 -7.60 -11.88
CA ALA A 217 5.33 -8.21 -12.87
C ALA A 217 5.14 -9.72 -12.66
N ASP A 218 6.14 -10.38 -12.07
CA ASP A 218 6.17 -11.80 -11.79
C ASP A 218 7.11 -12.11 -10.60
N ALA A 219 7.17 -13.38 -10.20
CA ALA A 219 7.92 -13.82 -9.02
C ALA A 219 9.45 -13.70 -9.14
N GLY A 220 9.98 -13.52 -10.36
CA GLY A 220 11.41 -13.36 -10.65
C GLY A 220 11.83 -11.93 -11.00
N ASP A 221 10.91 -10.96 -11.01
CA ASP A 221 11.16 -9.58 -11.42
C ASP A 221 12.12 -8.85 -10.47
N ALA A 222 13.39 -8.75 -10.87
CA ALA A 222 14.46 -8.10 -10.11
C ALA A 222 14.69 -6.62 -10.51
N ALA A 223 13.75 -5.97 -11.19
CA ALA A 223 13.90 -4.57 -11.58
C ALA A 223 14.00 -3.65 -10.34
N PRO A 224 15.06 -2.85 -10.20
CA PRO A 224 15.23 -1.95 -9.07
C PRO A 224 14.10 -0.93 -8.93
N GLY A 225 13.71 -0.64 -7.69
CA GLY A 225 12.70 0.38 -7.36
C GLY A 225 11.24 -0.09 -7.43
N ARG A 226 10.99 -1.36 -7.77
CA ARG A 226 9.64 -1.96 -7.71
C ARG A 226 9.28 -2.48 -6.32
N LEU A 227 7.99 -2.45 -6.01
CA LEU A 227 7.42 -3.05 -4.81
C LEU A 227 7.35 -4.57 -4.96
N MET A 228 7.79 -5.28 -3.92
CA MET A 228 7.78 -6.74 -3.87
C MET A 228 6.38 -7.28 -3.57
N VAL A 229 5.89 -8.20 -4.40
CA VAL A 229 4.58 -8.85 -4.20
C VAL A 229 4.72 -10.16 -3.42
N THR A 230 3.66 -10.58 -2.73
CA THR A 230 3.63 -11.90 -2.07
C THR A 230 3.89 -13.02 -3.08
N GLY A 231 4.78 -13.94 -2.73
CA GLY A 231 5.25 -15.03 -3.59
C GLY A 231 6.53 -14.69 -4.37
N ALA A 232 6.88 -13.41 -4.53
CA ALA A 232 8.09 -13.03 -5.24
C ALA A 232 9.34 -13.48 -4.51
N PHE A 233 10.32 -13.97 -5.28
CA PHE A 233 11.57 -14.54 -4.78
C PHE A 233 11.35 -15.62 -3.71
N GLY A 234 10.20 -16.31 -3.77
CA GLY A 234 9.83 -17.41 -2.89
C GLY A 234 9.36 -17.00 -1.50
N TRP A 235 8.97 -15.74 -1.31
CA TRP A 235 8.49 -15.23 -0.02
C TRP A 235 6.96 -15.18 0.04
N GLY A 236 6.35 -16.14 0.77
CA GLY A 236 5.01 -15.93 1.36
C GLY A 236 3.78 -16.55 0.67
N GLN A 237 3.90 -17.54 -0.22
CA GLN A 237 2.72 -18.29 -0.69
C GLN A 237 2.91 -19.80 -0.85
N ASP A 238 1.81 -20.54 -0.70
CA ASP A 238 1.67 -21.98 -0.95
C ASP A 238 1.07 -22.27 -2.35
N GLY A 239 1.01 -23.54 -2.76
CA GLY A 239 0.27 -23.98 -3.95
C GLY A 239 0.83 -23.46 -5.30
N ALA A 240 -0.04 -22.94 -6.18
CA ALA A 240 0.33 -22.46 -7.51
C ALA A 240 1.18 -21.17 -7.52
N GLY A 241 1.34 -20.52 -6.36
CA GLY A 241 2.29 -19.43 -6.10
C GLY A 241 3.55 -19.88 -5.36
N ALA A 242 3.87 -21.18 -5.43
CA ALA A 242 5.05 -21.76 -4.81
C ALA A 242 6.35 -21.08 -5.26
N VAL A 243 7.38 -21.27 -4.44
CA VAL A 243 8.74 -20.81 -4.64
C VAL A 243 9.16 -20.96 -6.12
N PRO A 244 9.62 -19.88 -6.79
CA PRO A 244 9.98 -19.93 -8.20
C PRO A 244 11.07 -20.99 -8.44
N VAL A 245 10.94 -21.76 -9.53
CA VAL A 245 11.92 -22.79 -9.88
C VAL A 245 13.15 -22.12 -10.47
N MET A 246 14.32 -22.42 -9.91
CA MET A 246 15.60 -21.96 -10.44
C MET A 246 15.88 -22.65 -11.78
N ALA A 247 16.21 -21.86 -12.81
CA ALA A 247 16.52 -22.40 -14.13
C ALA A 247 17.90 -23.10 -14.15
N ASP A 248 18.91 -22.47 -13.56
CA ASP A 248 20.27 -22.99 -13.47
C ASP A 248 20.92 -22.54 -12.17
N LEU A 249 21.45 -23.51 -11.41
CA LEU A 249 22.20 -23.23 -10.19
C LEU A 249 23.45 -22.41 -10.48
N ASP A 250 24.04 -22.52 -11.67
CA ASP A 250 25.27 -21.82 -12.05
C ASP A 250 25.03 -20.45 -12.71
N ASP A 251 23.78 -20.02 -12.92
CA ASP A 251 23.49 -18.75 -13.57
C ASP A 251 24.00 -17.55 -12.74
N PRO A 252 25.00 -16.79 -13.23
CA PRO A 252 25.50 -15.62 -12.52
C PRO A 252 24.46 -14.48 -12.43
N ALA A 253 23.45 -14.48 -13.30
CA ALA A 253 22.37 -13.51 -13.29
C ALA A 253 21.23 -13.88 -12.33
N GLN A 254 21.28 -15.05 -11.68
CA GLN A 254 20.25 -15.52 -10.76
C GLN A 254 19.95 -14.46 -9.67
N PRO A 255 18.71 -13.94 -9.58
CA PRO A 255 18.39 -12.95 -8.56
C PRO A 255 18.49 -13.52 -7.15
N ALA A 256 18.62 -12.63 -6.16
CA ALA A 256 18.56 -13.03 -4.76
C ALA A 256 17.14 -13.52 -4.42
N GLY A 257 17.02 -14.51 -3.54
CA GLY A 257 15.72 -15.11 -3.22
C GLY A 257 15.82 -16.57 -2.79
N SER A 258 14.68 -17.13 -2.39
CA SER A 258 14.50 -18.56 -2.22
C SER A 258 13.91 -19.14 -3.52
N TYR A 259 14.49 -20.25 -3.98
CA TYR A 259 14.10 -20.89 -5.24
C TYR A 259 13.95 -22.39 -5.04
N ALA A 260 12.96 -22.97 -5.70
CA ALA A 260 12.84 -24.41 -5.80
C ALA A 260 13.92 -24.93 -6.76
N VAL A 261 14.47 -26.10 -6.45
CA VAL A 261 15.35 -26.86 -7.32
C VAL A 261 14.70 -28.19 -7.57
N ASP A 262 14.50 -28.53 -8.83
CA ASP A 262 13.89 -29.79 -9.23
C ASP A 262 14.70 -30.48 -10.35
N ALA A 263 14.10 -31.45 -11.03
CA ALA A 263 14.75 -32.19 -12.11
C ALA A 263 15.02 -31.34 -13.36
N THR A 264 14.35 -30.18 -13.51
CA THR A 264 14.53 -29.25 -14.64
C THR A 264 15.65 -28.25 -14.41
N THR A 265 16.00 -27.98 -13.15
CA THR A 265 17.10 -27.06 -12.80
C THR A 265 18.44 -27.58 -13.32
N LEU A 266 19.19 -26.73 -14.01
CA LEU A 266 20.54 -27.03 -14.50
C LEU A 266 21.60 -26.78 -13.41
N GLY A 267 22.84 -27.20 -13.69
CA GLY A 267 24.00 -26.99 -12.82
C GLY A 267 24.26 -28.14 -11.82
N PRO A 268 25.46 -28.17 -11.23
CA PRO A 268 25.84 -29.17 -10.25
C PRO A 268 25.06 -28.96 -8.96
N ARG A 269 24.59 -30.06 -8.37
CA ARG A 269 23.88 -30.10 -7.09
C ARG A 269 24.83 -30.61 -5.99
N PRO A 270 24.53 -30.38 -4.70
CA PRO A 270 25.20 -31.11 -3.62
C PRO A 270 25.10 -32.62 -3.82
N THR A 271 26.14 -33.36 -3.41
CA THR A 271 26.17 -34.82 -3.53
C THR A 271 24.93 -35.46 -2.90
N GLY A 272 24.23 -36.31 -3.66
CA GLY A 272 23.01 -37.00 -3.21
C GLY A 272 21.73 -36.19 -3.34
N ALA A 273 21.79 -34.89 -3.64
CA ALA A 273 20.60 -34.07 -3.80
C ALA A 273 20.00 -34.18 -5.21
N ILE A 274 18.69 -34.41 -5.29
CA ILE A 274 17.92 -34.44 -6.56
C ILE A 274 17.01 -33.20 -6.66
N ALA A 275 16.37 -32.82 -5.56
CA ALA A 275 15.47 -31.67 -5.46
C ALA A 275 15.58 -31.02 -4.07
N GLY A 276 15.12 -29.77 -3.95
CA GLY A 276 15.18 -29.04 -2.69
C GLY A 276 14.89 -27.55 -2.84
N LEU A 277 15.35 -26.80 -1.85
CA LEU A 277 15.31 -25.33 -1.82
C LEU A 277 16.74 -24.80 -1.95
N CYS A 278 16.94 -23.83 -2.82
CA CYS A 278 18.17 -23.06 -2.92
C CYS A 278 17.92 -21.60 -2.56
N LEU A 279 18.56 -21.13 -1.50
CA LEU A 279 18.65 -19.71 -1.17
C LEU A 279 19.83 -19.10 -1.94
N SER A 280 19.55 -18.14 -2.81
CA SER A 280 20.56 -17.35 -3.53
C SER A 280 20.69 -15.97 -2.88
N MET A 281 21.91 -15.59 -2.53
CA MET A 281 22.23 -14.31 -1.90
C MET A 281 23.35 -13.64 -2.68
N ARG A 282 23.21 -12.35 -2.98
CA ARG A 282 24.19 -11.59 -3.74
C ARG A 282 24.97 -10.65 -2.83
N LEU A 283 26.30 -10.71 -2.90
CA LEU A 283 27.19 -9.71 -2.29
C LEU A 283 27.56 -8.62 -3.30
N GLY A 284 27.51 -8.94 -4.59
CA GLY A 284 27.81 -8.01 -5.67
C GLY A 284 27.23 -8.47 -7.01
N ALA A 285 27.65 -7.79 -8.09
CA ALA A 285 27.23 -8.14 -9.44
C ALA A 285 27.73 -9.53 -9.87
N ASP A 286 28.88 -9.99 -9.37
CA ASP A 286 29.42 -11.31 -9.69
C ASP A 286 29.64 -12.22 -8.46
N ASP A 287 29.49 -11.68 -7.26
CA ASP A 287 29.71 -12.43 -6.02
C ASP A 287 28.38 -12.90 -5.43
N LEU A 288 28.22 -14.22 -5.35
CA LEU A 288 27.01 -14.87 -4.85
C LEU A 288 27.35 -15.94 -3.82
N VAL A 289 26.39 -16.20 -2.94
CA VAL A 289 26.37 -17.34 -2.03
C VAL A 289 25.08 -18.10 -2.28
N GLN A 290 25.20 -19.42 -2.41
CA GLN A 290 24.06 -20.32 -2.44
C GLN A 290 24.06 -21.22 -1.23
N ILE A 291 22.90 -21.40 -0.61
CA ILE A 291 22.65 -22.40 0.43
C ILE A 291 21.55 -23.32 -0.07
N PHE A 292 21.82 -24.61 -0.10
CA PHE A 292 20.92 -25.64 -0.58
C PHE A 292 20.45 -26.52 0.58
N ILE A 293 19.15 -26.78 0.61
CA ILE A 293 18.48 -27.70 1.54
C ILE A 293 17.73 -28.74 0.71
N GLY A 294 18.10 -30.01 0.82
CA GLY A 294 17.45 -31.12 0.12
C GLY A 294 16.03 -31.34 0.61
N ALA A 295 15.13 -31.70 -0.32
CA ALA A 295 13.72 -31.95 0.00
C ALA A 295 13.52 -33.14 0.96
N ASP A 296 14.48 -34.07 0.98
CA ASP A 296 14.54 -35.21 1.90
C ASP A 296 15.15 -34.86 3.27
N GLY A 297 15.66 -33.64 3.44
CA GLY A 297 16.39 -33.20 4.64
C GLY A 297 17.79 -33.80 4.79
N ALA A 298 18.27 -34.59 3.83
CA ALA A 298 19.56 -35.26 3.90
C ALA A 298 20.72 -34.36 3.44
N ALA A 299 20.45 -33.41 2.55
CA ALA A 299 21.45 -32.48 2.04
C ALA A 299 21.30 -31.09 2.66
N LEU A 300 22.36 -30.60 3.32
CA LEU A 300 22.53 -29.18 3.65
C LEU A 300 23.93 -28.76 3.20
N ALA A 301 24.01 -27.87 2.23
CA ALA A 301 25.28 -27.46 1.65
C ALA A 301 25.28 -25.98 1.27
N PHE A 302 26.46 -25.40 1.14
CA PHE A 302 26.63 -24.06 0.61
C PHE A 302 27.77 -24.01 -0.40
N ARG A 303 27.76 -22.99 -1.25
CA ARG A 303 28.87 -22.64 -2.11
C ARG A 303 28.88 -21.15 -2.37
N THR A 304 29.99 -20.66 -2.89
CA THR A 304 30.15 -19.27 -3.28
C THR A 304 30.57 -19.18 -4.73
N ARG A 305 30.14 -18.12 -5.41
CA ARG A 305 30.74 -17.65 -6.65
C ARG A 305 31.59 -16.43 -6.31
N SER A 306 32.87 -16.47 -6.66
CA SER A 306 33.76 -15.33 -6.52
C SER A 306 34.80 -15.33 -7.64
N GLY A 307 35.23 -14.15 -8.07
CA GLY A 307 36.17 -14.03 -9.20
C GLY A 307 35.67 -14.66 -10.50
N GLY A 308 34.35 -14.69 -10.70
CA GLY A 308 33.70 -15.26 -11.89
C GLY A 308 33.55 -16.78 -11.89
N ALA A 309 34.00 -17.49 -10.87
CA ALA A 309 33.97 -18.95 -10.80
C ALA A 309 33.15 -19.46 -9.61
N TRP A 310 32.43 -20.57 -9.81
CA TRP A 310 31.75 -21.28 -8.74
C TRP A 310 32.72 -22.16 -7.95
N GLY A 311 32.68 -22.05 -6.63
CA GLY A 311 33.26 -23.02 -5.73
C GLY A 311 32.46 -24.34 -5.75
N VAL A 312 33.11 -25.41 -5.29
CA VAL A 312 32.46 -26.71 -5.07
C VAL A 312 31.46 -26.62 -3.92
N TRP A 313 30.35 -27.37 -4.02
CA TRP A 313 29.41 -27.51 -2.91
C TRP A 313 30.10 -28.09 -1.67
N GLN A 314 29.96 -27.39 -0.56
CA GLN A 314 30.47 -27.80 0.75
C GLN A 314 29.29 -28.21 1.63
N ALA A 315 29.27 -29.47 2.06
CA ALA A 315 28.27 -29.94 3.02
C ALA A 315 28.52 -29.30 4.39
N VAL A 316 27.46 -28.85 5.05
CA VAL A 316 27.54 -28.40 6.44
C VAL A 316 27.58 -29.63 7.33
N GLN A 317 28.60 -29.75 8.19
CA GLN A 317 28.70 -30.81 9.20
C GLN A 317 28.72 -30.17 10.60
N GLY A 318 27.90 -30.68 11.53
CA GLY A 318 27.81 -30.21 12.91
C GLY A 318 27.11 -31.20 13.83
N ALA A 319 27.08 -30.94 15.14
CA ALA A 319 26.48 -31.85 16.13
C ALA A 319 25.00 -32.19 15.85
N HIS A 320 24.30 -31.36 15.08
CA HIS A 320 22.90 -31.56 14.70
C HIS A 320 22.70 -32.58 13.57
N ASN A 321 23.75 -32.91 12.81
CA ASN A 321 23.71 -33.92 11.74
C ASN A 321 24.78 -35.02 11.89
N VAL A 322 25.58 -34.98 12.96
CA VAL A 322 26.38 -36.11 13.44
C VAL A 322 25.56 -36.87 14.47
N THR A 323 25.18 -38.11 14.17
CA THR A 323 24.42 -38.93 15.14
C THR A 323 25.38 -39.73 16.02
N ARG A 324 25.19 -39.65 17.33
CA ARG A 324 25.88 -40.48 18.33
C ARG A 324 24.91 -41.49 18.93
N SER A 325 25.23 -42.77 18.88
CA SER A 325 24.56 -43.81 19.66
C SER A 325 25.53 -44.36 20.70
N THR A 326 25.03 -44.68 21.89
CA THR A 326 25.81 -45.29 22.97
C THR A 326 25.04 -46.49 23.49
N GLY A 327 25.73 -47.61 23.69
CA GLY A 327 25.18 -48.86 24.19
C GLY A 327 26.20 -49.66 24.99
N PRO A 328 25.84 -50.89 25.43
CA PRO A 328 26.74 -51.74 26.20
C PRO A 328 28.02 -52.10 25.44
N ASP A 329 27.95 -52.20 24.10
CA ASP A 329 29.08 -52.52 23.24
C ASP A 329 29.89 -51.29 22.78
N GLY A 330 29.65 -50.11 23.38
CA GLY A 330 30.38 -48.87 23.10
C GLY A 330 29.54 -47.78 22.45
N GLU A 331 30.19 -46.86 21.75
CA GLU A 331 29.55 -45.74 21.06
C GLU A 331 29.82 -45.76 19.56
N ALA A 332 28.85 -45.31 18.75
CA ALA A 332 29.01 -45.06 17.33
C ALA A 332 28.74 -43.59 17.02
N LEU A 333 29.61 -42.98 16.21
CA LEU A 333 29.45 -41.66 15.61
C LEU A 333 29.27 -41.85 14.11
N ARG A 334 28.20 -41.29 13.54
CA ARG A 334 27.99 -41.25 12.09
C ARG A 334 28.02 -39.82 11.60
N TYR A 335 28.83 -39.59 10.57
CA TYR A 335 28.94 -38.32 9.86
C TYR A 335 28.08 -38.36 8.60
N PRO A 336 27.47 -37.22 8.18
CA PRO A 336 26.69 -37.14 6.95
C PRO A 336 27.45 -37.55 5.68
N ASP A 337 28.78 -37.50 5.68
CA ASP A 337 29.62 -37.93 4.57
C ASP A 337 29.72 -39.47 4.42
N GLY A 338 28.98 -40.23 5.22
CA GLY A 338 28.99 -41.68 5.24
C GLY A 338 30.06 -42.28 6.15
N THR A 339 30.87 -41.51 6.86
CA THR A 339 31.88 -42.03 7.80
C THR A 339 31.22 -42.50 9.10
N GLN A 340 31.56 -43.70 9.55
CA GLN A 340 31.17 -44.22 10.87
C GLN A 340 32.42 -44.51 11.70
N ILE A 341 32.40 -44.07 12.95
CA ILE A 341 33.44 -44.35 13.95
C ILE A 341 32.78 -45.04 15.14
N CYS A 342 33.14 -46.29 15.39
CA CYS A 342 32.75 -47.01 16.60
C CYS A 342 33.91 -47.00 17.59
N ARG A 343 33.64 -46.81 18.88
CA ARG A 343 34.63 -46.84 19.96
C ARG A 343 34.12 -47.60 21.16
N HIS A 344 34.99 -48.36 21.83
CA HIS A 344 34.66 -49.02 23.08
C HIS A 344 35.89 -49.15 23.99
N THR A 345 35.64 -49.39 25.27
CA THR A 345 36.66 -49.73 26.27
C THR A 345 36.37 -51.14 26.76
N LEU A 346 37.32 -52.05 26.57
CA LEU A 346 37.18 -53.48 26.89
C LEU A 346 38.30 -53.91 27.82
N THR A 347 38.03 -54.86 28.69
CA THR A 347 39.07 -55.59 29.42
C THR A 347 39.32 -56.91 28.70
N LEU A 348 40.55 -57.13 28.25
CA LEU A 348 40.94 -58.38 27.59
C LEU A 348 41.54 -59.36 28.60
N ASP A 349 41.57 -60.64 28.23
CA ASP A 349 42.29 -61.65 29.02
C ASP A 349 43.77 -61.26 29.14
N ALA A 350 44.33 -61.52 30.33
CA ALA A 350 45.74 -61.29 30.61
C ALA A 350 46.62 -62.12 29.65
N PRO A 351 47.64 -61.53 29.00
CA PRO A 351 48.53 -62.27 28.12
C PRO A 351 49.57 -63.05 28.92
N ASP A 352 49.12 -64.08 29.65
CA ASP A 352 49.92 -64.96 30.49
C ASP A 352 50.03 -66.39 29.96
N THR A 353 49.25 -66.72 28.93
CA THR A 353 49.20 -68.06 28.33
C THR A 353 50.16 -68.16 27.15
N ALA A 354 50.97 -69.21 27.11
CA ALA A 354 51.97 -69.42 26.05
C ALA A 354 51.30 -69.56 24.66
N HIS A 355 51.77 -68.78 23.69
CA HIS A 355 51.26 -68.73 22.33
C HIS A 355 52.42 -68.64 21.32
N GLY A 356 52.99 -69.80 20.99
CA GLY A 356 54.24 -69.87 20.22
C GLY A 356 55.42 -69.33 21.03
N ALA A 357 56.19 -68.40 20.46
CA ALA A 357 57.29 -67.73 21.15
C ALA A 357 56.86 -66.50 21.99
N LEU A 358 55.56 -66.24 22.07
CA LEU A 358 54.96 -65.07 22.72
C LEU A 358 53.93 -65.52 23.75
N PHE A 359 53.32 -64.57 24.45
CA PHE A 359 52.19 -64.79 25.35
C PHE A 359 50.94 -64.08 24.82
N ALA A 360 49.77 -64.69 25.04
CA ALA A 360 48.50 -64.17 24.58
C ALA A 360 47.41 -64.38 25.61
N GLY A 361 46.36 -63.56 25.57
CA GLY A 361 45.14 -63.80 26.35
C GLY A 361 44.54 -65.17 26.02
N VAL A 362 43.93 -65.85 26.99
CA VAL A 362 43.44 -67.23 26.78
C VAL A 362 42.41 -67.32 25.65
N ALA A 363 41.47 -66.37 25.56
CA ALA A 363 40.49 -66.26 24.48
C ALA A 363 40.67 -64.99 23.64
N GLU A 364 40.15 -65.02 22.40
CA GLU A 364 39.87 -63.79 21.65
C GLU A 364 38.59 -63.15 22.21
N THR A 365 38.63 -61.86 22.51
CA THR A 365 37.45 -61.10 22.92
C THR A 365 36.72 -60.63 21.67
N ALA A 366 35.46 -61.05 21.51
CA ALA A 366 34.58 -60.54 20.48
C ALA A 366 34.08 -59.13 20.85
N TRP A 367 34.04 -58.22 19.89
CA TRP A 367 33.45 -56.90 20.02
C TRP A 367 32.37 -56.72 18.95
N SER A 368 31.11 -56.73 19.40
CA SER A 368 29.97 -56.33 18.56
C SER A 368 30.04 -54.82 18.32
N TYR A 369 30.00 -54.37 17.07
CA TYR A 369 30.00 -52.93 16.82
C TYR A 369 28.69 -52.31 17.30
N PRO A 370 28.74 -51.15 18.00
CA PRO A 370 27.54 -50.47 18.51
C PRO A 370 26.58 -49.99 17.42
N ALA A 371 27.02 -49.97 16.16
CA ALA A 371 26.17 -49.83 14.98
C ALA A 371 26.80 -50.61 13.81
N PRO A 372 26.01 -51.21 12.91
CA PRO A 372 26.55 -51.92 11.76
C PRO A 372 27.21 -50.94 10.78
N PHE A 373 28.31 -51.37 10.17
CA PHE A 373 28.90 -50.72 8.99
C PHE A 373 28.13 -51.11 7.72
N ALA A 374 28.44 -50.49 6.59
CA ALA A 374 27.81 -50.78 5.33
C ALA A 374 27.94 -52.27 4.96
N LEU A 375 26.84 -52.87 4.49
CA LEU A 375 26.75 -54.31 4.21
C LEU A 375 27.91 -54.78 3.31
N GLY A 376 28.60 -55.85 3.71
CA GLY A 376 29.71 -56.42 2.95
C GLY A 376 31.03 -55.64 3.04
N THR A 377 31.10 -54.59 3.86
CA THR A 377 32.35 -53.87 4.15
C THR A 377 33.00 -54.37 5.46
N ARG A 378 34.30 -54.15 5.61
CA ARG A 378 35.02 -54.43 6.87
C ARG A 378 35.68 -53.13 7.34
N PRO A 379 35.41 -52.68 8.57
CA PRO A 379 36.03 -51.46 9.08
C PRO A 379 37.52 -51.68 9.35
N THR A 380 38.27 -50.60 9.45
CA THR A 380 39.63 -50.64 9.99
C THR A 380 39.55 -50.63 11.51
N VAL A 381 40.04 -51.68 12.18
CA VAL A 381 40.03 -51.80 13.64
C VAL A 381 41.42 -51.58 14.21
N SER A 382 41.52 -50.72 15.21
CA SER A 382 42.75 -50.46 15.96
C SER A 382 42.45 -50.46 17.45
N ALA A 383 43.35 -51.01 18.26
CA ALA A 383 43.22 -51.02 19.71
C ALA A 383 44.58 -50.83 20.39
N SER A 384 44.56 -50.17 21.55
CA SER A 384 45.74 -49.93 22.37
C SER A 384 45.41 -50.18 23.84
N ALA A 385 46.34 -50.81 24.56
CA ALA A 385 46.22 -50.96 26.01
C ALA A 385 46.33 -49.61 26.72
N THR A 386 45.45 -49.35 27.68
CA THR A 386 45.40 -48.12 28.49
C THR A 386 45.99 -48.34 29.88
N THR A 387 45.93 -49.57 30.41
CA THR A 387 46.36 -49.89 31.79
C THR A 387 47.62 -50.76 31.88
N ALA A 388 48.19 -51.19 30.76
CA ALA A 388 49.38 -52.06 30.72
C ALA A 388 50.40 -51.61 29.67
N SER A 389 51.69 -51.76 29.97
CA SER A 389 52.80 -51.48 29.05
C SER A 389 53.44 -52.79 28.55
N GLY A 390 54.05 -52.76 27.36
CA GLY A 390 54.65 -53.97 26.76
C GLY A 390 53.65 -54.98 26.18
N VAL A 391 52.38 -54.59 26.07
CA VAL A 391 51.30 -55.35 25.44
C VAL A 391 50.94 -54.68 24.10
N TRP A 392 50.73 -55.46 23.05
CA TRP A 392 50.10 -55.00 21.81
C TRP A 392 48.82 -55.79 21.56
N ILE A 393 47.88 -55.18 20.83
CA ILE A 393 46.56 -55.79 20.59
C ILE A 393 46.49 -56.31 19.17
N ALA A 394 46.24 -57.62 19.03
CA ALA A 394 45.96 -58.24 17.76
C ALA A 394 44.53 -57.92 17.31
N THR A 395 44.48 -57.16 16.23
CA THR A 395 43.36 -56.74 15.39
C THR A 395 42.68 -57.78 14.50
N ARG A 396 41.37 -58.05 14.57
CA ARG A 396 40.63 -58.64 13.44
C ARG A 396 39.29 -57.94 13.23
N ALA A 397 39.08 -57.36 12.06
CA ALA A 397 37.86 -56.61 11.75
C ALA A 397 36.58 -57.47 11.71
N GLY A 398 36.68 -58.80 11.57
CA GLY A 398 35.49 -59.63 11.37
C GLY A 398 34.65 -59.10 10.20
N ASP A 399 33.34 -58.94 10.35
CA ASP A 399 32.39 -58.48 9.33
C ASP A 399 31.87 -57.06 9.59
N GLU A 400 30.76 -56.65 8.98
CA GLU A 400 30.16 -55.33 9.19
C GLU A 400 29.51 -55.15 10.57
N THR A 401 29.35 -56.21 11.37
CA THR A 401 28.66 -56.22 12.68
C THR A 401 29.57 -56.51 13.87
N ALA A 402 30.67 -57.24 13.71
CA ALA A 402 31.55 -57.57 14.82
C ALA A 402 33.01 -57.82 14.41
N GLY A 403 33.93 -57.56 15.33
CA GLY A 403 35.36 -57.88 15.22
C GLY A 403 35.89 -58.64 16.44
N HIS A 404 37.18 -58.97 16.41
CA HIS A 404 37.86 -59.69 17.49
C HIS A 404 39.17 -59.01 17.88
N LEU A 405 39.51 -59.12 19.16
CA LEU A 405 40.69 -58.52 19.78
C LEU A 405 41.39 -59.56 20.66
N ARG A 406 42.72 -59.50 20.71
CA ARG A 406 43.50 -60.30 21.66
C ARG A 406 44.72 -59.55 22.17
N ALA A 407 44.93 -59.55 23.49
CA ALA A 407 46.15 -59.03 24.07
C ALA A 407 47.31 -59.99 23.78
N MET A 408 48.46 -59.44 23.39
CA MET A 408 49.69 -60.17 23.09
C MET A 408 50.87 -59.49 23.79
N ALA A 409 51.81 -60.27 24.30
CA ALA A 409 52.99 -59.76 24.98
C ALA A 409 54.22 -60.63 24.69
N ALA A 410 55.42 -60.04 24.74
CA ALA A 410 56.68 -60.77 24.57
C ALA A 410 57.09 -61.53 25.85
N LEU A 411 56.56 -61.10 27.00
CA LEU A 411 56.74 -61.71 28.32
C LEU A 411 55.36 -61.94 28.94
N SER A 412 55.22 -63.00 29.74
CA SER A 412 53.98 -63.31 30.45
C SER A 412 53.56 -62.14 31.35
N GLN A 413 52.33 -61.65 31.18
CA GLN A 413 51.75 -60.63 32.04
C GLN A 413 50.42 -61.11 32.63
N PRO A 414 50.30 -61.24 33.96
CA PRO A 414 49.10 -61.75 34.63
C PRO A 414 47.98 -60.71 34.79
N GLY A 415 48.23 -59.46 34.41
CA GLY A 415 47.24 -58.39 34.48
C GLY A 415 46.37 -58.35 33.23
N ALA A 416 45.05 -58.37 33.41
CA ALA A 416 44.08 -58.15 32.33
C ALA A 416 44.15 -56.68 31.86
N PRO A 417 44.61 -56.39 30.63
CA PRO A 417 44.72 -55.02 30.17
C PRO A 417 43.34 -54.48 29.79
N GLU A 418 43.06 -53.25 30.23
CA GLU A 418 42.01 -52.44 29.64
C GLU A 418 42.55 -51.89 28.31
N VAL A 419 41.70 -51.92 27.28
CA VAL A 419 42.03 -51.44 25.94
C VAL A 419 40.95 -50.48 25.45
N THR A 420 41.38 -49.40 24.80
CA THR A 420 40.48 -48.62 23.95
C THR A 420 40.56 -49.19 22.53
N VAL A 421 39.41 -49.56 21.98
CA VAL A 421 39.29 -50.01 20.60
C VAL A 421 38.51 -48.98 19.77
N THR A 422 38.90 -48.80 18.52
CA THR A 422 38.22 -47.96 17.53
C THR A 422 38.08 -48.72 16.21
N ALA A 423 36.90 -48.68 15.62
CA ALA A 423 36.62 -49.17 14.27
C ALA A 423 36.15 -48.01 13.39
N ILE A 424 36.79 -47.81 12.23
CA ILE A 424 36.45 -46.74 11.29
C ILE A 424 36.06 -47.37 9.94
N GLY A 425 34.92 -46.96 9.41
CA GLY A 425 34.37 -47.48 8.16
C GLY A 425 33.28 -46.59 7.59
N ARG A 426 32.48 -47.13 6.67
CA ARG A 426 31.32 -46.44 6.09
C ARG A 426 30.01 -46.96 6.69
N TRP A 427 29.02 -46.11 6.88
CA TRP A 427 27.63 -46.53 7.14
C TRP A 427 26.81 -46.45 5.83
N ALA A 428 25.70 -47.21 5.79
CA ALA A 428 24.82 -47.35 4.63
C ALA A 428 23.78 -46.25 4.55
#